data_AF-A0A818PV09-F1
#
_entry.id   AF-A0A818PV09-F1
#
_cell.length_a   1.000
_cell.length_b   1.000
_cell.length_c   1.000
_cell.angle_alpha   90.00
_cell.angle_beta   90.00
_cell.angle_gamma   90.00
#
_symmetry.space_group_name_H-M   'P 1'
#
loop_
_entity.id
_entity.type
_entity.pdbx_description
1 polymer ?
#
loop_
_entity_poly.entity_id
_entity_poly.type
_entity_poly.pdbx_seq_one_letter_code
_entity_poly.pdbx_strand_id
1 'polypeptide(L)'
;MENFKSLTCPITLARFIEPVIGSDCHTYERSAIVEWLQKHQTSPMTCQRMSIDSLRSNLAIKNLIDEISEIKKTHQNSIPTDITPQIISDRPPPIPPRQSRKQYGITMMKTTRIQQVFNDVKISET
;
A
#
# COMPACT_ATOMS: atom_id res chain seq x y z
N MET A 1 -11.34 10.06 -12.29
CA MET A 1 -11.62 9.77 -10.87
C MET A 1 -10.49 8.89 -10.36
N GLU A 2 -9.64 9.41 -9.48
CA GLU A 2 -8.66 8.53 -8.82
C GLU A 2 -9.41 7.46 -8.01
N ASN A 3 -9.19 6.20 -8.38
CA ASN A 3 -9.81 5.05 -7.73
C ASN A 3 -8.85 4.53 -6.66
N PHE A 4 -9.08 4.91 -5.40
CA PHE A 4 -8.33 4.37 -4.28
C PHE A 4 -8.79 2.94 -3.99
N LYS A 5 -8.16 1.96 -4.64
CA LYS A 5 -8.50 0.54 -4.49
C LYS A 5 -8.48 0.07 -3.03
N SER A 6 -7.61 0.66 -2.19
CA SER A 6 -7.52 0.38 -0.75
C SER A 6 -8.66 0.96 0.09
N LEU A 7 -9.48 1.86 -0.46
CA LEU A 7 -10.62 2.49 0.21
C LEU A 7 -11.96 2.00 -0.36
N THR A 8 -11.94 0.86 -1.02
CA THR A 8 -13.10 0.23 -1.65
C THR A 8 -13.40 -1.09 -0.94
N CYS A 9 -14.68 -1.33 -0.63
CA CYS A 9 -15.12 -2.57 -0.04
C CYS A 9 -15.01 -3.73 -1.04
N PRO A 10 -14.46 -4.90 -0.65
CA PRO A 10 -14.32 -6.05 -1.54
C PRO A 10 -15.67 -6.72 -1.90
N ILE A 11 -16.73 -6.47 -1.11
CA ILE A 11 -18.07 -7.02 -1.37
C ILE A 11 -18.87 -6.09 -2.29
N THR A 12 -19.00 -4.82 -1.93
CA THR A 12 -19.82 -3.86 -2.67
C THR A 12 -19.10 -3.25 -3.88
N LEU A 13 -17.78 -3.37 -3.92
CA LEU A 13 -16.91 -2.73 -4.92
C LEU A 13 -17.07 -1.20 -4.96
N ALA A 14 -17.59 -0.61 -3.89
CA ALA A 14 -17.80 0.83 -3.71
C ALA A 14 -16.94 1.38 -2.56
N ARG A 15 -16.75 2.69 -2.53
CA ARG A 15 -16.05 3.38 -1.44
C ARG A 15 -16.72 3.07 -0.10
N PHE A 16 -15.93 2.86 0.95
CA PHE A 16 -16.51 2.67 2.29
C PHE A 16 -17.31 3.90 2.76
N ILE A 17 -18.41 3.64 3.45
CA ILE A 17 -19.23 4.58 4.19
C ILE A 17 -19.09 4.28 5.69
N GLU A 18 -19.30 3.02 6.08
CA GLU A 18 -19.14 2.54 7.44
C GLU A 18 -18.17 1.36 7.48
N PRO A 19 -16.85 1.62 7.44
CA PRO A 19 -15.85 0.58 7.41
C PRO A 19 -15.79 -0.18 8.74
N VAL A 20 -15.89 -1.51 8.66
CA VAL A 20 -15.72 -2.43 9.80
C VAL A 20 -14.65 -3.47 9.49
N ILE A 21 -13.82 -3.79 10.48
CA ILE A 21 -12.81 -4.85 10.41
C ILE A 21 -13.39 -6.15 10.97
N GLY A 22 -13.20 -7.24 10.23
CA GLY A 22 -13.54 -8.60 10.66
C GLY A 22 -12.42 -9.25 11.47
N SER A 23 -12.70 -10.41 12.07
CA SER A 23 -11.70 -11.23 12.77
C SER A 23 -10.58 -11.77 11.85
N ASP A 24 -10.77 -11.65 10.53
CA ASP A 24 -9.81 -11.97 9.48
C ASP A 24 -8.91 -10.80 9.08
N CYS A 25 -8.97 -9.68 9.83
CA CYS A 25 -8.22 -8.45 9.60
C CYS A 25 -8.54 -7.74 8.26
N HIS A 26 -9.63 -8.09 7.58
CA HIS A 26 -10.08 -7.39 6.38
C HIS A 26 -11.15 -6.36 6.73
N THR A 27 -11.20 -5.26 5.95
CA THR A 27 -12.20 -4.21 6.12
C THR A 27 -13.32 -4.35 5.11
N TYR A 28 -14.55 -4.26 5.59
CA TYR A 28 -15.78 -4.39 4.82
C TYR A 28 -16.71 -3.22 5.08
N GLU A 29 -17.68 -3.03 4.19
CA GLU A 29 -18.82 -2.16 4.45
C GLU A 29 -19.75 -2.86 5.44
N ARG A 30 -20.19 -2.18 6.51
CA ARG A 30 -20.95 -2.81 7.59
C ARG A 30 -22.22 -3.49 7.10
N SER A 31 -23.01 -2.82 6.27
CA SER A 31 -24.25 -3.38 5.72
C SER A 31 -24.00 -4.65 4.92
N ALA A 32 -22.96 -4.65 4.08
CA ALA A 32 -22.63 -5.76 3.20
C ALA A 32 -22.10 -6.99 3.95
N ILE A 33 -21.19 -6.80 4.91
CA ILE A 33 -20.66 -7.93 5.68
C ILE A 33 -21.71 -8.53 6.61
N VAL A 34 -22.60 -7.71 7.18
CA VAL A 34 -23.70 -8.21 8.02
C VAL A 34 -24.64 -9.10 7.20
N GLU A 35 -25.04 -8.65 6.00
CA GLU A 35 -25.87 -9.46 5.11
C GLU A 35 -25.19 -10.78 4.70
N TRP A 36 -23.88 -10.71 4.40
CA TRP A 36 -23.09 -11.90 4.07
C TRP A 36 -23.05 -12.90 5.22
N LEU A 37 -22.78 -12.44 6.45
CA LEU A 37 -22.65 -13.29 7.63
C LEU A 37 -23.98 -13.91 8.06
N GLN A 38 -25.11 -13.25 7.80
CA GLN A 38 -26.44 -13.84 8.01
C GLN A 38 -26.66 -15.09 7.16
N LYS A 39 -26.05 -15.15 5.96
CA LYS A 39 -26.23 -16.25 5.00
C LYS A 39 -25.14 -17.33 5.10
N HIS A 40 -23.88 -16.93 5.32
CA HIS A 40 -22.72 -17.83 5.19
C HIS A 40 -21.96 -18.09 6.50
N GLN A 41 -22.02 -17.17 7.47
CA GLN A 41 -21.27 -17.24 8.74
C GLN A 41 -19.74 -17.43 8.57
N THR A 42 -19.20 -16.95 7.45
CA THR A 42 -17.77 -17.03 7.09
C THR A 42 -17.27 -15.70 6.53
N SER A 43 -15.96 -15.48 6.57
CA SER A 43 -15.30 -14.38 5.85
C SER A 43 -15.49 -14.56 4.34
N PRO A 44 -15.89 -13.50 3.60
CA PRO A 44 -15.90 -13.50 2.14
C PRO A 44 -14.50 -13.68 1.52
N MET A 45 -13.43 -13.27 2.23
CA MET A 45 -12.06 -13.24 1.70
C MET A 45 -11.27 -14.50 2.04
N THR A 46 -11.46 -15.04 3.25
CA THR A 46 -10.66 -16.16 3.76
C THR A 46 -11.46 -17.44 3.95
N CYS A 47 -12.79 -17.39 3.80
CA CYS A 47 -13.72 -18.48 4.08
C CYS A 47 -13.66 -19.02 5.53
N GLN A 48 -12.94 -18.34 6.44
CA GLN A 48 -12.87 -18.71 7.85
C GLN A 48 -14.17 -18.33 8.57
N ARG A 49 -14.54 -19.07 9.63
CA ARG A 49 -15.73 -18.73 10.42
C ARG A 49 -15.62 -17.33 11.01
N MET A 50 -16.71 -16.58 10.92
CA MET A 50 -16.81 -15.21 11.43
C MET A 50 -18.23 -14.97 11.91
N SER A 51 -18.38 -14.21 13.00
CA SER A 51 -19.69 -13.81 13.53
C SER A 51 -19.87 -12.30 13.40
N ILE A 52 -21.12 -11.85 13.39
CA ILE A 52 -21.45 -10.42 13.36
C ILE A 52 -20.89 -9.71 14.60
N ASP A 53 -20.88 -10.40 15.75
CA ASP A 53 -20.37 -9.88 17.02
C ASP A 53 -18.85 -9.70 17.05
N SER A 54 -18.10 -10.33 16.14
CA SER A 54 -16.65 -10.14 16.05
C SER A 54 -16.26 -8.90 15.23
N LEU A 55 -17.21 -8.27 14.53
CA LEU A 55 -16.96 -7.06 13.76
C LEU A 55 -16.60 -5.87 14.66
N ARG A 56 -15.63 -5.07 14.25
CA ARG A 56 -15.21 -3.84 14.95
C ARG A 56 -15.18 -2.67 13.98
N SER A 57 -15.55 -1.48 14.41
CA SER A 57 -15.49 -0.29 13.55
C SER A 57 -14.04 0.08 13.22
N ASN A 58 -13.72 0.32 11.94
CA ASN A 58 -12.40 0.75 11.51
C ASN A 58 -12.36 2.29 11.38
N LEU A 59 -12.16 2.96 12.52
CA LEU A 59 -12.15 4.42 12.60
C LEU A 59 -11.00 5.05 11.80
N ALA A 60 -9.86 4.35 11.64
CA ALA A 60 -8.74 4.85 10.88
C ALA A 60 -9.10 5.04 9.39
N ILE A 61 -9.76 4.06 8.79
CA ILE A 61 -10.22 4.15 7.40
C ILE A 61 -11.32 5.20 7.26
N LYS A 62 -12.23 5.30 8.24
CA LYS A 62 -13.27 6.33 8.24
C LYS A 62 -12.67 7.74 8.23
N ASN A 63 -11.74 8.01 9.15
CA ASN A 63 -11.07 9.31 9.25
C ASN A 63 -10.31 9.66 7.98
N LEU A 64 -9.60 8.69 7.38
CA LEU A 64 -8.89 8.89 6.11
C LEU A 64 -9.84 9.26 4.97
N ILE A 65 -10.99 8.60 4.88
CA ILE A 65 -12.01 8.86 3.88
C ILE A 65 -12.62 10.26 4.07
N ASP A 66 -12.85 10.66 5.32
CA ASP A 66 -13.36 11.97 5.68
C ASP A 66 -12.36 13.07 5.32
N GLU A 67 -11.09 12.92 5.68
CA GLU A 67 -10.01 13.87 5.35
C GLU A 67 -9.86 14.08 3.84
N ILE A 68 -9.85 13.00 3.05
CA ILE A 68 -9.80 13.09 1.58
C ILE A 68 -11.04 13.81 1.03
N SER A 69 -12.19 13.64 1.68
CA SER A 69 -13.42 14.32 1.26
C SER A 69 -13.38 15.82 1.54
N GLU A 70 -12.74 16.25 2.63
CA GLU A 70 -12.58 17.67 2.97
C GLU A 70 -11.60 18.38 2.02
N ILE A 71 -10.47 17.75 1.66
CA ILE A 71 -9.50 18.29 0.70
C ILE A 71 -10.17 18.61 -0.65
N LYS A 72 -11.10 17.75 -1.10
CA LYS A 72 -11.83 17.97 -2.35
C LYS A 72 -12.81 19.15 -2.30
N LYS A 73 -13.33 19.48 -1.11
CA LYS A 73 -14.22 20.64 -0.92
C LYS A 73 -13.43 21.95 -0.97
N THR A 74 -12.25 21.98 -0.36
CA THR A 74 -11.40 23.19 -0.33
C THR A 74 -10.79 23.52 -1.69
N HIS A 75 -10.43 22.53 -2.51
CA HIS A 75 -9.87 22.78 -3.85
C HIS A 75 -10.89 23.10 -4.96
N GLN A 76 -12.20 23.09 -4.68
CA GLN A 76 -13.22 23.54 -5.64
C GLN A 76 -13.54 25.04 -5.54
N ASN A 77 -13.05 25.75 -4.52
CA ASN A 77 -13.31 27.18 -4.31
C ASN A 77 -12.11 28.11 -4.57
N SER A 78 -11.03 27.63 -5.19
CA SER A 78 -9.95 28.50 -5.66
C SER A 78 -9.20 27.90 -6.84
N ILE A 79 -9.74 28.09 -8.04
CA ILE A 79 -8.91 28.31 -9.22
C ILE A 79 -9.07 29.80 -9.55
N PRO A 80 -8.13 30.68 -9.19
CA PRO A 80 -7.90 31.86 -9.99
C PRO A 80 -7.45 31.36 -11.37
N THR A 81 -8.32 31.47 -12.37
CA THR A 81 -8.03 31.16 -13.78
C THR A 81 -7.12 32.22 -14.38
N ASP A 82 -5.98 32.52 -13.74
CA ASP A 82 -4.94 33.39 -14.28
C ASP A 82 -3.55 32.79 -14.02
N ILE A 83 -3.36 31.57 -14.51
CA ILE A 83 -2.04 31.10 -14.91
C ILE A 83 -2.06 30.98 -16.42
N THR A 84 -1.92 32.15 -17.05
CA THR A 84 -1.37 32.26 -18.40
C THR A 84 -0.08 31.40 -18.46
N PRO A 85 0.11 30.53 -19.47
CA PRO A 85 1.28 29.66 -19.53
C PRO A 85 2.54 30.49 -19.76
N GLN A 86 3.30 30.78 -18.70
CA GLN A 86 4.70 31.16 -18.85
C GLN A 86 5.47 29.87 -19.17
N ILE A 87 5.61 29.63 -20.48
CA ILE A 87 6.51 28.65 -21.07
C ILE A 87 7.92 28.99 -20.58
N ILE A 88 8.34 28.40 -19.47
CA ILE A 88 9.76 28.33 -19.12
C ILE A 88 10.36 27.25 -20.01
N SER A 89 11.12 27.71 -20.98
CA SER A 89 11.84 26.95 -22.00
C SER A 89 13.06 26.21 -21.44
N ASP A 90 12.92 25.47 -20.34
CA ASP A 90 14.01 24.67 -19.81
C ASP A 90 13.95 23.26 -20.41
N ARG A 91 14.29 23.17 -21.71
CA ARG A 91 14.60 21.87 -22.31
C ARG A 91 15.90 21.37 -21.65
N PRO A 92 15.93 20.18 -21.01
CA PRO A 92 17.17 19.63 -20.49
C PRO A 92 18.17 19.45 -21.65
N PRO A 93 19.48 19.71 -21.42
CA PRO A 93 20.49 19.54 -22.45
C PRO A 93 20.49 18.09 -22.98
N PRO A 94 20.83 17.87 -24.26
CA PRO A 94 20.84 16.53 -24.85
C PRO A 94 21.70 15.58 -24.02
N ILE A 95 21.15 14.41 -23.68
CA ILE A 95 21.88 13.36 -22.96
C ILE A 95 23.09 12.97 -23.83
N PRO A 96 24.34 13.03 -23.31
CA PRO A 96 25.51 12.61 -24.08
C PRO A 96 25.43 11.10 -24.39
N PRO A 97 25.98 10.65 -25.52
CA PRO A 97 25.95 9.24 -25.87
C PRO A 97 26.64 8.41 -24.79
N ARG A 98 25.96 7.34 -24.37
CA ARG A 98 26.43 6.41 -23.35
C ARG A 98 27.76 5.81 -23.78
N GLN A 99 28.85 6.20 -23.13
CA GLN A 99 30.14 5.56 -23.38
C GLN A 99 30.05 4.11 -22.91
N SER A 100 30.34 3.18 -23.83
CA SER A 100 30.48 1.76 -23.53
C SER A 100 31.43 1.59 -22.34
N ARG A 101 30.93 0.99 -21.25
CA ARG A 101 31.73 0.67 -20.07
C ARG A 101 32.97 -0.09 -20.53
N LYS A 102 34.16 0.50 -20.41
CA LYS A 102 35.42 -0.23 -20.61
C LYS A 102 35.45 -1.37 -19.59
N GLN A 103 35.44 -2.60 -20.08
CA GLN A 103 35.58 -3.80 -19.28
C GLN A 103 37.02 -3.85 -18.76
N TYR A 104 37.29 -3.23 -17.61
CA TYR A 104 38.51 -3.49 -16.87
C TYR A 104 38.34 -4.86 -16.19
N GLY A 105 39.15 -5.83 -16.63
CA GLY A 105 39.11 -7.20 -16.13
C GLY A 105 39.25 -7.24 -14.60
N ILE A 106 38.38 -7.99 -13.95
CA ILE A 106 38.49 -8.27 -12.53
C ILE A 106 39.63 -9.29 -12.39
N THR A 107 40.82 -8.85 -12.01
CA THR A 107 41.86 -9.77 -11.55
C THR A 107 41.36 -10.44 -10.28
N MET A 108 41.15 -11.76 -10.35
CA MET A 108 40.79 -12.63 -9.23
C MET A 108 41.77 -12.46 -8.07
N MET A 109 41.36 -11.77 -6.99
CA MET A 109 42.05 -11.84 -5.71
C MET A 109 41.36 -12.90 -4.83
N LYS A 110 42.13 -13.93 -4.50
CA LYS A 110 41.74 -15.15 -3.80
C LYS A 110 41.11 -14.83 -2.44
N THR A 111 39.91 -15.36 -2.21
CA THR A 111 39.18 -15.28 -0.94
C THR A 111 39.84 -16.19 0.11
N THR A 112 40.44 -15.61 1.14
CA THR A 112 40.80 -16.33 2.38
C THR A 112 40.36 -15.51 3.59
N ARG A 113 39.05 -15.48 3.91
CA ARG A 113 38.58 -15.08 5.26
C ARG A 113 37.10 -15.36 5.59
N ILE A 114 36.50 -16.45 5.09
CA ILE A 114 35.16 -16.89 5.57
C ILE A 114 35.14 -18.41 5.83
N GLN A 115 36.15 -18.92 6.54
CA GLN A 115 36.07 -20.23 7.19
C GLN A 115 36.35 -20.18 8.71
N GLN A 116 36.62 -19.01 9.29
CA GLN A 116 37.00 -18.92 10.70
C GLN A 116 35.85 -18.60 11.67
N VAL A 117 34.62 -18.35 11.19
CA VAL A 117 33.49 -18.01 12.09
C VAL A 117 32.60 -19.23 12.39
N PHE A 118 32.74 -20.32 11.63
CA PHE A 118 31.88 -21.51 11.79
C PHE A 118 32.39 -22.55 12.80
N ASN A 119 33.61 -22.43 13.34
CA ASN A 119 34.17 -23.41 14.28
C ASN A 119 34.09 -23.03 15.76
N ASP A 120 33.78 -21.78 16.13
CA ASP A 120 33.82 -21.36 17.54
C ASP A 120 32.47 -21.43 18.28
N VAL A 121 31.36 -21.76 17.59
CA VAL A 121 30.04 -21.95 18.24
C VAL A 121 29.82 -23.38 18.75
N LYS A 122 30.67 -24.35 18.40
CA LYS A 122 30.51 -25.76 18.79
C LYS A 122 31.26 -26.20 20.06
N ILE A 123 31.78 -25.26 20.86
CA ILE A 123 32.45 -25.58 22.13
C ILE A 123 31.80 -24.80 23.29
N SER A 124 30.50 -24.99 23.51
CA SER A 124 29.85 -24.55 24.76
C SER A 124 28.64 -25.40 25.16
N GLU A 125 28.63 -26.69 24.78
CA GLU A 125 27.80 -27.70 25.42
C GLU A 125 28.74 -28.77 26.00
N THR A 126 29.10 -28.56 27.26
CA THR A 126 29.52 -29.60 28.22
C THR A 126 28.52 -29.56 29.36
#